data_AF-A0A957A8V4-F1
#
_entry.id   AF-A0A957A8V4-F1
#
_cell.length_a   1.000
_cell.length_b   1.000
_cell.length_c   1.000
_cell.angle_alpha   90.00
_cell.angle_beta   90.00
_cell.angle_gamma   90.00
#
_symmetry.space_group_name_H-M   'P 1'
#
loop_
_entity.id
_entity.type
_entity.pdbx_description
1 polymer ?
#
loop_
_entity_poly.entity_id
_entity_poly.type
_entity_poly.pdbx_seq_one_letter_code
_entity_poly.pdbx_strand_id
1 'polypeptide(L)' 'NPHIGYDNAAKIAKKAHAEGTTLRESALALGLLTNEQFDEWVKPDEMTRP' A
#
# COMPACT_ATOMS: atom_id res chain seq x y z
N ASN A 1 12.66 -0.60 5.98
CA ASN A 1 11.50 -1.22 5.28
C ASN A 1 10.69 -2.17 6.19
N PRO A 2 10.07 -1.74 7.31
CA PRO A 2 9.51 -2.66 8.31
C PRO A 2 7.99 -2.52 8.55
N HIS A 3 7.23 -1.83 7.69
CA HIS A 3 5.89 -1.41 8.08
C HIS A 3 4.75 -2.39 7.72
N ILE A 4 4.80 -3.02 6.55
CA ILE A 4 3.86 -4.11 6.19
C ILE A 4 4.52 -5.45 5.89
N GLY A 5 5.83 -5.46 5.65
CA GLY A 5 6.52 -6.63 5.09
C GLY A 5 6.29 -6.80 3.59
N TYR A 6 7.31 -7.26 2.89
CA TYR A 6 7.31 -7.43 1.43
C TYR A 6 6.13 -8.28 0.93
N ASP A 7 5.79 -9.34 1.66
CA ASP A 7 4.70 -10.25 1.29
C ASP A 7 3.33 -9.58 1.30
N ASN A 8 3.07 -8.70 2.26
CA ASN A 8 1.80 -7.97 2.32
C ASN A 8 1.76 -6.88 1.25
N ALA A 9 2.88 -6.19 0.99
CA ALA A 9 2.97 -5.26 -0.13
C ALA A 9 2.67 -5.95 -1.48
N ALA A 10 3.25 -7.13 -1.69
CA ALA A 10 3.03 -7.92 -2.90
C ALA A 10 1.57 -8.40 -3.02
N LYS A 11 0.92 -8.79 -1.91
CA LYS A 11 -0.50 -9.15 -1.90
C LYS A 11 -1.39 -7.97 -2.30
N ILE A 12 -1.15 -6.79 -1.72
CA ILE A 12 -1.88 -5.57 -2.05
C ILE A 12 -1.71 -5.24 -3.53
N ALA A 13 -0.47 -5.25 -4.04
CA ALA A 13 -0.19 -4.95 -5.44
C ALA A 13 -0.86 -5.95 -6.40
N LYS A 14 -0.82 -7.26 -6.09
CA LYS A 14 -1.48 -8.28 -6.89
C LYS A 14 -2.99 -8.12 -6.91
N LYS A 15 -3.61 -7.84 -5.76
CA LYS A 15 -5.06 -7.60 -5.67
C LYS A 15 -5.47 -6.34 -6.42
N ALA A 16 -4.74 -5.25 -6.23
CA ALA A 16 -4.96 -3.98 -6.91
C ALA A 16 -4.89 -4.16 -8.43
N HIS A 17 -3.89 -4.90 -8.91
CA HIS A 17 -3.75 -5.19 -10.33
C HIS A 17 -4.84 -6.13 -10.87
N ALA A 18 -5.22 -7.16 -10.11
CA ALA A 18 -6.23 -8.13 -10.53
C ALA A 18 -7.66 -7.55 -10.53
N GLU A 19 -7.98 -6.70 -9.56
CA GLU A 19 -9.31 -6.08 -9.41
C GLU A 19 -9.39 -4.71 -10.11
N GLY A 20 -8.27 -4.19 -10.62
CA GLY A 20 -8.20 -2.84 -11.21
C GLY A 20 -8.44 -1.72 -10.20
N THR A 21 -8.22 -1.99 -8.91
CA THR A 21 -8.39 -1.02 -7.81
C THR A 21 -7.08 -0.35 -7.46
N THR A 22 -7.14 0.73 -6.69
CA THR A 22 -5.92 1.40 -6.22
C THR A 22 -5.21 0.56 -5.14
N LEU A 23 -3.90 0.79 -4.96
CA LEU A 23 -3.14 0.17 -3.87
C LEU A 23 -3.76 0.47 -2.49
N ARG A 24 -4.32 1.68 -2.31
CA ARG A 24 -5.00 2.11 -1.10
C ARG A 24 -6.27 1.28 -0.85
N GLU A 25 -7.14 1.19 -1.84
CA GLU A 25 -8.39 0.41 -1.74
C GLU A 25 -8.12 -1.07 -1.49
N SER A 26 -7.17 -1.65 -2.20
CA SER A 26 -6.78 -3.04 -1.99
C SER A 26 -6.20 -3.28 -0.59
N ALA A 27 -5.44 -2.34 -0.06
CA ALA A 27 -4.88 -2.46 1.28
C ALA A 27 -5.94 -2.35 2.38
N LEU A 28 -6.90 -1.43 2.22
CA LEU A 28 -8.06 -1.30 3.10
C LEU A 28 -8.95 -2.55 3.02
N ALA A 29 -9.22 -3.05 1.81
CA ALA A 29 -10.06 -4.23 1.58
C ALA A 29 -9.44 -5.52 2.14
N LEU A 30 -8.11 -5.61 2.15
CA LEU A 30 -7.39 -6.73 2.78
C LEU A 30 -7.23 -6.55 4.30
N GLY A 31 -7.61 -5.39 4.87
CA GLY A 31 -7.40 -5.07 6.27
C GLY A 31 -5.91 -5.03 6.66
N LEU A 32 -5.03 -4.83 5.67
CA LEU A 32 -3.58 -4.82 5.87
C LEU A 32 -3.04 -3.44 6.23
N LEU A 33 -3.77 -2.39 5.86
CA LEU A 33 -3.44 -1.00 6.12
C LEU A 33 -4.71 -0.21 6.44
N THR A 34 -4.60 0.76 7.34
CA THR A 34 -5.57 1.86 7.44
C THR A 34 -5.20 3.00 6.50
N ASN A 35 -6.14 3.91 6.24
CA ASN A 35 -5.86 5.11 5.43
C ASN A 35 -4.71 5.93 6.01
N GLU A 36 -4.65 6.06 7.33
CA GLU A 36 -3.61 6.81 8.03
C GLU A 36 -2.24 6.16 7.86
N GLN A 37 -2.14 4.83 7.98
CA GLN A 37 -0.89 4.10 7.74
C GLN A 37 -0.46 4.17 6.27
N PHE A 38 -1.41 4.13 5.33
CA PHE A 38 -1.11 4.30 3.92
C PHE A 38 -0.59 5.72 3.65
N ASP A 39 -1.22 6.76 4.20
CA ASP A 39 -0.80 8.15 4.04
C ASP A 39 0.53 8.44 4.75
N GLU A 40 0.83 7.74 5.85
CA GLU A 40 2.11 7.87 6.55
C GLU A 40 3.25 7.21 5.76
N TRP A 41 3.01 6.05 5.14
CA TRP A 41 4.05 5.24 4.49
C TRP A 41 4.17 5.46 3.00
N VAL A 42 3.08 5.85 2.34
CA VAL A 42 3.00 6.08 0.89
C VAL A 42 2.82 7.56 0.65
N LYS A 43 3.93 8.29 0.77
CA LYS A 43 4.02 9.73 0.45
C LYS A 43 4.82 9.92 -0.83
N PRO A 44 4.16 10.12 -1.98
CA PRO A 44 4.85 10.35 -3.25
C PRO A 44 5.82 11.53 -3.19
N ASP A 45 5.45 12.56 -2.42
CA ASP A 45 6.26 13.77 -2.25
C ASP A 45 7.61 13.47 -1.58
N GLU A 46 7.61 12.63 -0.54
CA GLU A 46 8.84 12.18 0.15
C GLU A 46 9.62 11.13 -0.66
N MET A 47 9.01 10.49 -1.67
CA MET A 47 9.67 9.51 -2.56
C MET A 47 10.43 10.15 -3.74
N THR A 48 10.31 11.46 -3.94
CA THR A 48 11.00 12.20 -5.03
C THR A 48 12.28 12.89 -4.59
N ARG A 49 12.62 12.84 -3.30
CA ARG A 49 13.83 13.45 -2.75
C ARG A 49 14.79 12.38 -2.23
N PRO A 50 16.10 12.50 -2.54
CA PRO A 50 17.11 11.51 -2.18
C PRO A 50 17.35 11.41 -0.67
#